data_AF-A0AAN6UW35-F1
#
_entry.id   AF-A0AAN6UW35-F1
#
_cell.length_a   1.000
_cell.length_b   1.000
_cell.length_c   1.000
_cell.angle_alpha   90.00
_cell.angle_beta   90.00
_cell.angle_gamma   90.00
#
_symmetry.space_group_name_H-M   'P 1'
#
loop_
_entity.id
_entity.type
_entity.pdbx_description
1 polymer ?
#
loop_
_entity_poly.entity_id
_entity_poly.type
_entity_poly.pdbx_seq_one_letter_code
_entity_poly.pdbx_strand_id
1 'polypeptide(L)'
;MADTLLHPLGVVPIHGEANKWKFILGVLKQETEDFRYKIGTLRLWLYFLKGIFHGSGWAVSPHRSSTCQDYGAAGLEGLGIAVEAYDSTINRFRIVLMVAVAEPTLWGDAIDRLQEPSIAMAAEYCTRYQQESIWVMTCGRETAKLWVYQNYLGLWIEISNIEGTMLPKGNEWLHIERNFSTLTNALHYVKRNPLPDGRMLEDQVRVNRDRDEAERRERGGR
;
A
#
# COMPACT_ATOMS: atom_id res chain seq x y z
N MET A 1 4.31 -9.05 -27.97
CA MET A 1 2.85 -9.22 -28.04
C MET A 1 2.24 -8.02 -27.36
N ALA A 2 1.26 -7.35 -27.98
CA ALA A 2 0.58 -6.22 -27.35
C ALA A 2 -0.36 -6.73 -26.25
N ASP A 3 -0.26 -6.17 -25.05
CA ASP A 3 -1.13 -6.47 -23.93
C ASP A 3 -2.47 -5.75 -24.12
N THR A 4 -3.48 -6.50 -24.51
CA THR A 4 -4.84 -6.00 -24.72
C THR A 4 -5.64 -6.13 -23.44
N LEU A 5 -6.17 -5.03 -22.90
CA LEU A 5 -7.11 -5.06 -21.77
C LEU A 5 -8.55 -5.04 -22.28
N LEU A 6 -9.37 -5.96 -21.75
CA LEU A 6 -10.81 -6.00 -21.99
C LEU A 6 -11.51 -5.01 -21.04
N HIS A 7 -12.09 -3.94 -21.60
CA HIS A 7 -12.97 -3.01 -20.91
C HIS A 7 -14.40 -3.13 -21.48
N PRO A 8 -15.48 -2.92 -20.69
CA PRO A 8 -16.87 -2.94 -21.18
C PRO A 8 -17.22 -1.87 -22.26
N LEU A 9 -16.28 -1.02 -22.65
CA LEU A 9 -16.43 0.00 -23.72
C LEU A 9 -15.58 -0.28 -24.97
N GLY A 10 -14.97 -1.47 -25.06
CA GLY A 10 -14.19 -1.88 -26.23
C GLY A 10 -12.69 -2.03 -25.97
N VAL A 11 -12.01 -2.54 -26.99
CA VAL A 11 -10.59 -2.90 -26.95
C VAL A 11 -9.72 -1.67 -27.25
N VAL A 12 -8.92 -1.23 -26.28
CA VAL A 12 -7.91 -0.18 -26.49
C VAL A 12 -6.52 -0.80 -26.47
N PRO A 13 -5.75 -0.71 -27.57
CA PRO A 13 -4.36 -1.14 -27.57
C PRO A 13 -3.53 -0.15 -26.76
N ILE A 14 -2.80 -0.65 -25.76
CA ILE A 14 -1.95 0.21 -24.94
C ILE A 14 -0.50 -0.23 -25.08
N HIS A 15 0.34 0.68 -25.58
CA HIS A 15 1.76 0.42 -25.79
C HIS A 15 2.58 0.85 -24.57
N GLY A 16 3.14 -0.14 -23.85
CA GLY A 16 4.00 0.07 -22.69
C GLY A 16 3.24 0.17 -21.37
N GLU A 17 3.84 -0.32 -20.28
CA GLU A 17 3.20 -0.37 -18.96
C GLU A 17 2.76 1.00 -18.44
N ALA A 18 3.59 2.04 -18.61
CA ALA A 18 3.25 3.40 -18.16
C ALA A 18 1.99 3.97 -18.85
N ASN A 19 1.79 3.67 -20.14
CA ASN A 19 0.59 4.10 -20.86
C ASN A 19 -0.63 3.28 -20.46
N LYS A 20 -0.43 2.00 -20.09
CA LYS A 20 -1.48 1.09 -19.59
C LYS A 20 -2.08 1.66 -18.32
N TRP A 21 -1.23 2.11 -17.41
CA TRP A 21 -1.66 2.71 -16.16
C TRP A 21 -2.23 4.11 -16.31
N LYS A 22 -1.70 4.96 -17.21
CA LYS A 22 -2.35 6.25 -17.52
C LYS A 22 -3.76 6.07 -18.06
N PHE A 23 -3.98 5.08 -18.92
CA PHE A 23 -5.31 4.77 -19.42
C PHE A 23 -6.22 4.21 -18.32
N ILE A 24 -5.75 3.25 -17.52
CA ILE A 24 -6.51 2.70 -16.39
C ILE A 24 -6.86 3.80 -15.38
N LEU A 25 -5.90 4.67 -15.03
CA LEU A 25 -6.13 5.82 -14.16
C LEU A 25 -7.12 6.80 -14.78
N GLY A 26 -7.06 7.04 -16.09
CA GLY A 26 -8.03 7.88 -16.81
C GLY A 26 -9.46 7.32 -16.80
N VAL A 27 -9.60 6.03 -17.08
CA VAL A 27 -10.89 5.31 -17.06
C VAL A 27 -11.47 5.27 -15.64
N LEU A 28 -10.64 4.96 -14.65
CA LEU A 28 -11.07 4.91 -13.25
C LEU A 28 -11.32 6.31 -12.68
N LYS A 29 -10.63 7.35 -13.16
CA LYS A 29 -10.96 8.75 -12.85
C LYS A 29 -12.39 9.06 -13.29
N GLN A 30 -12.79 8.62 -14.48
CA GLN A 30 -14.15 8.80 -14.99
C GLN A 30 -15.18 7.99 -14.18
N GLU A 31 -14.89 6.74 -13.82
CA GLU A 31 -15.79 5.94 -12.98
C GLU A 31 -15.91 6.44 -11.53
N THR A 32 -14.86 7.08 -11.00
CA THR A 32 -14.91 7.67 -9.65
C THR A 32 -15.85 8.87 -9.55
N GLU A 33 -16.15 9.57 -10.65
CA GLU A 33 -16.94 10.80 -10.64
C GLU A 33 -18.46 10.57 -10.50
N ASP A 34 -18.99 9.38 -10.84
CA ASP A 34 -20.44 9.21 -11.01
C ASP A 34 -21.20 8.50 -9.87
N PHE A 35 -20.61 7.64 -9.03
CA PHE A 35 -21.27 7.16 -7.80
C PHE A 35 -20.30 6.36 -6.90
N ARG A 36 -20.19 6.73 -5.61
CA ARG A 36 -19.43 6.04 -4.54
C ARG A 36 -17.89 6.03 -4.71
N TYR A 37 -17.30 7.22 -4.70
CA TYR A 37 -15.85 7.52 -4.69
C TYR A 37 -14.97 6.52 -3.89
N LYS A 38 -15.40 6.07 -2.71
CA LYS A 38 -14.69 5.07 -1.89
C LYS A 38 -14.55 3.71 -2.59
N ILE A 39 -15.61 3.24 -3.26
CA ILE A 39 -15.60 1.98 -4.01
C ILE A 39 -14.71 2.09 -5.25
N GLY A 40 -14.71 3.24 -5.92
CA GLY A 40 -13.82 3.48 -7.07
C GLY A 40 -12.34 3.41 -6.70
N THR A 41 -11.95 4.02 -5.57
CA THR A 41 -10.56 3.98 -5.10
C THR A 41 -10.15 2.58 -4.64
N LEU A 42 -11.02 1.86 -3.92
CA LEU A 42 -10.79 0.46 -3.57
C LEU A 42 -10.61 -0.41 -4.83
N ARG A 43 -11.46 -0.24 -5.85
CA ARG A 43 -11.37 -0.98 -7.12
C ARG A 43 -10.08 -0.69 -7.87
N LEU A 44 -9.66 0.58 -7.92
CA LEU A 44 -8.38 0.99 -8.51
C LEU A 44 -7.23 0.23 -7.87
N TRP A 45 -7.14 0.26 -6.54
CA TRP A 45 -6.08 -0.41 -5.80
C TRP A 45 -6.14 -1.93 -5.91
N LEU A 46 -7.34 -2.52 -5.89
CA LEU A 46 -7.52 -3.96 -6.13
C LEU A 46 -7.00 -4.35 -7.52
N TYR A 47 -7.33 -3.58 -8.55
CA TYR A 47 -6.88 -3.82 -9.90
C TYR A 47 -5.35 -3.68 -10.01
N PHE A 48 -4.81 -2.60 -9.44
CA PHE A 48 -3.37 -2.35 -9.41
C PHE A 48 -2.59 -3.48 -8.73
N LEU A 49 -3.00 -3.87 -7.53
CA LEU A 49 -2.36 -4.94 -6.77
C LEU A 49 -2.52 -6.30 -7.45
N LYS A 50 -3.67 -6.59 -8.09
CA LYS A 50 -3.82 -7.81 -8.90
C LYS A 50 -2.85 -7.84 -10.08
N GLY A 51 -2.54 -6.67 -10.67
CA GLY A 51 -1.53 -6.55 -11.71
C GLY A 51 -0.12 -6.92 -11.23
N ILE A 52 0.26 -6.53 -10.00
CA ILE A 52 1.58 -6.82 -9.42
C ILE A 52 1.66 -8.24 -8.83
N PHE A 53 0.66 -8.61 -8.03
CA PHE A 53 0.55 -9.89 -7.32
C PHE A 53 -0.26 -10.91 -8.11
N HIS A 54 0.03 -11.03 -9.41
CA HIS A 54 -0.49 -12.10 -10.26
C HIS A 54 0.39 -13.36 -10.20
N GLY A 55 -0.16 -14.50 -10.61
CA GLY A 55 0.52 -15.79 -10.71
C GLY A 55 -0.01 -16.82 -9.71
N SER A 56 0.52 -18.05 -9.79
CA SER A 56 0.19 -19.11 -8.82
C SER A 56 0.72 -18.75 -7.43
N GLY A 57 -0.06 -19.05 -6.40
CA GLY A 57 0.31 -18.81 -5.01
C GLY A 57 0.08 -17.39 -4.51
N TRP A 58 -0.60 -16.52 -5.26
CA TRP A 58 -0.96 -15.17 -4.83
C TRP A 58 -2.47 -14.95 -4.89
N ALA A 59 -3.03 -14.28 -3.89
CA ALA A 59 -4.41 -13.82 -3.89
C ALA A 59 -4.48 -12.36 -3.46
N VAL A 60 -5.38 -11.60 -4.08
CA VAL A 60 -5.66 -10.20 -3.74
C VAL A 60 -7.15 -10.03 -3.61
N SER A 61 -7.60 -9.71 -2.39
CA SER A 61 -9.02 -9.70 -2.04
C SER A 61 -9.40 -8.47 -1.21
N PRO A 62 -10.64 -7.96 -1.35
CA PRO A 62 -11.14 -6.96 -0.41
C PRO A 62 -11.13 -7.55 1.00
N HIS A 63 -10.69 -6.76 1.97
CA HIS A 63 -10.64 -7.15 3.37
C HIS A 63 -11.49 -6.18 4.20
N ARG A 64 -12.32 -6.73 5.09
CA ARG A 64 -13.08 -5.95 6.06
C ARG A 64 -12.54 -6.25 7.44
N SER A 65 -12.08 -5.21 8.12
CA SER A 65 -11.66 -5.33 9.51
C SER A 65 -12.86 -5.23 10.44
N SER A 66 -12.92 -6.12 11.43
CA SER A 66 -13.87 -6.07 12.54
C SER A 66 -13.62 -4.88 13.48
N THR A 67 -12.39 -4.37 13.58
CA THR A 67 -12.03 -3.27 14.48
C THR A 67 -12.39 -1.89 13.95
N CYS A 68 -12.85 -1.79 12.70
CA CYS A 68 -13.28 -0.52 12.10
C CYS A 68 -14.75 -0.15 12.39
N GLN A 69 -15.49 -0.98 13.15
CA GLN A 69 -16.88 -0.67 13.52
C GLN A 69 -16.99 0.57 14.41
N ASP A 70 -16.01 0.82 15.29
CA ASP A 70 -16.03 1.97 16.21
C ASP A 70 -15.70 3.31 15.55
N TYR A 71 -15.09 3.29 14.36
CA TYR A 71 -14.86 4.49 13.54
C TYR A 71 -16.07 4.84 12.66
N GLY A 72 -17.19 4.12 12.81
CA GLY A 72 -18.43 4.29 12.03
C GLY A 72 -19.07 5.68 12.12
N ALA A 73 -18.76 6.47 13.14
CA ALA A 73 -19.21 7.87 13.23
C ALA A 73 -18.47 8.82 12.27
N ALA A 74 -17.31 8.42 11.75
CA ALA A 74 -16.50 9.21 10.80
C ALA A 74 -16.58 8.70 9.34
N GLY A 75 -17.47 7.74 9.05
CA GLY A 75 -17.58 7.14 7.70
C GLY A 75 -16.45 6.16 7.35
N LEU A 76 -15.47 5.97 8.24
CA LEU A 76 -14.29 5.13 8.06
C LEU A 76 -14.58 3.63 8.28
N GLU A 77 -15.65 3.09 7.67
CA GLU A 77 -15.73 1.64 7.48
C GLU A 77 -14.50 1.21 6.68
N GLY A 78 -13.53 0.57 7.36
CA GLY A 78 -12.22 0.21 6.83
C GLY A 78 -12.34 -0.89 5.77
N LEU A 79 -12.67 -0.48 4.55
CA LEU A 79 -12.49 -1.29 3.36
C LEU A 79 -11.00 -1.28 3.04
N GLY A 80 -10.34 -2.38 3.40
CA GLY A 80 -8.96 -2.63 3.06
C GLY A 80 -8.83 -3.63 1.90
N ILE A 81 -7.59 -3.93 1.55
CA ILE A 81 -7.22 -5.00 0.65
C ILE A 81 -6.22 -5.88 1.37
N ALA A 82 -6.42 -7.19 1.33
CA ALA A 82 -5.43 -8.16 1.75
C ALA A 82 -4.74 -8.72 0.51
N VAL A 83 -3.42 -8.76 0.55
CA VAL A 83 -2.61 -9.53 -0.38
C VAL A 83 -2.08 -10.74 0.38
N GLU A 84 -2.36 -11.91 -0.17
CA GLU A 84 -2.03 -13.19 0.43
C GLU A 84 -1.06 -13.97 -0.45
N ALA A 85 -0.10 -14.62 0.18
CA ALA A 85 0.77 -15.61 -0.45
C ALA A 85 0.43 -17.00 0.08
N TYR A 86 0.45 -18.01 -0.76
CA TYR A 86 0.33 -19.39 -0.33
C TYR A 86 1.65 -19.84 0.30
N ASP A 87 1.58 -20.28 1.55
CA ASP A 87 2.71 -20.81 2.29
C ASP A 87 2.60 -22.32 2.35
N SER A 88 3.49 -22.99 1.62
CA SER A 88 3.52 -24.45 1.53
C SER A 88 3.93 -25.12 2.84
N THR A 89 4.64 -24.42 3.73
CA THR A 89 5.11 -24.99 5.01
C THR A 89 3.95 -25.24 5.96
N ILE A 90 2.94 -24.37 5.91
CA ILE A 90 1.72 -24.41 6.73
C ILE A 90 0.47 -24.76 5.92
N ASN A 91 0.65 -25.08 4.63
CA ASN A 91 -0.39 -25.44 3.66
C ASN A 91 -1.61 -24.49 3.68
N ARG A 92 -1.36 -23.18 3.77
CA ARG A 92 -2.42 -22.16 3.80
C ARG A 92 -1.96 -20.84 3.22
N PHE A 93 -2.93 -20.01 2.82
CA PHE A 93 -2.67 -18.61 2.51
C PHE A 93 -2.36 -17.83 3.79
N ARG A 94 -1.41 -16.91 3.68
CA ARG A 94 -1.00 -15.97 4.71
C ARG A 94 -1.06 -14.56 4.15
N ILE A 95 -1.49 -13.60 4.95
CA ILE A 95 -1.50 -12.19 4.55
C ILE A 95 -0.06 -11.69 4.61
N VAL A 96 0.41 -11.12 3.51
CA VAL A 96 1.75 -10.54 3.38
C VAL A 96 1.72 -9.02 3.42
N LEU A 97 0.65 -8.43 2.89
CA LEU A 97 0.47 -7.00 2.77
C LEU A 97 -0.98 -6.66 3.07
N MET A 98 -1.18 -5.79 4.07
CA MET A 98 -2.46 -5.16 4.35
C MET A 98 -2.49 -3.77 3.75
N VAL A 99 -3.58 -3.43 3.08
CA VAL A 99 -3.75 -2.11 2.48
C VAL A 99 -4.97 -1.45 3.07
N ALA A 100 -4.80 -0.27 3.66
CA ALA A 100 -5.92 0.58 4.01
C ALA A 100 -6.14 1.60 2.89
N VAL A 101 -7.40 1.71 2.46
CA VAL A 101 -7.77 2.62 1.39
C VAL A 101 -8.53 3.80 1.97
N ALA A 102 -7.98 4.99 1.75
CA ALA A 102 -8.54 6.27 2.12
C ALA A 102 -9.84 6.57 1.37
N GLU A 103 -10.68 7.39 1.99
CA GLU A 103 -11.72 8.09 1.24
C GLU A 103 -11.09 9.16 0.34
N PRO A 104 -11.61 9.37 -0.89
CA PRO A 104 -10.96 10.25 -1.86
C PRO A 104 -10.96 11.74 -1.49
N THR A 105 -11.77 12.12 -0.51
CA THR A 105 -11.87 13.48 0.04
C THR A 105 -10.84 13.74 1.13
N LEU A 106 -10.12 12.72 1.61
CA LEU A 106 -9.06 12.87 2.61
C LEU A 106 -7.74 13.22 1.90
N TRP A 107 -7.17 14.37 2.27
CA TRP A 107 -5.90 14.89 1.75
C TRP A 107 -5.06 15.44 2.92
N GLY A 108 -3.73 15.47 2.76
CA GLY A 108 -2.80 15.98 3.78
C GLY A 108 -2.92 15.21 5.10
N ASP A 109 -2.96 15.95 6.22
CA ASP A 109 -3.03 15.44 7.60
C ASP A 109 -4.22 14.49 7.84
N ALA A 110 -5.27 14.56 7.01
CA ALA A 110 -6.43 13.67 7.11
C ALA A 110 -6.11 12.24 6.64
N ILE A 111 -5.12 12.06 5.75
CA ILE A 111 -4.63 10.74 5.34
C ILE A 111 -3.75 10.13 6.45
N ASP A 112 -3.06 10.95 7.24
CA ASP A 112 -2.28 10.44 8.38
C ASP A 112 -3.18 9.78 9.44
N ARG A 113 -4.44 10.24 9.57
CA ARG A 113 -5.45 9.57 10.42
C ARG A 113 -5.85 8.18 9.92
N LEU A 114 -5.52 7.81 8.68
CA LEU A 114 -5.75 6.46 8.16
C LEU A 114 -4.63 5.50 8.52
N GLN A 115 -3.51 6.00 9.04
CA GLN A 115 -2.49 5.14 9.63
C GLN A 115 -3.17 4.30 10.72
N GLU A 116 -3.79 4.92 11.73
CA GLU A 116 -4.42 4.23 12.87
C GLU A 116 -5.33 3.04 12.51
N PRO A 117 -6.30 3.12 11.57
CA PRO A 117 -7.06 1.94 11.12
C PRO A 117 -6.22 0.86 10.46
N SER A 118 -5.25 1.25 9.61
CA SER A 118 -4.26 0.31 9.04
C SER A 118 -3.49 -0.39 10.16
N ILE A 119 -3.24 0.34 11.24
CA ILE A 119 -2.51 -0.14 12.40
C ILE A 119 -3.27 -1.20 13.16
N ALA A 120 -4.50 -0.89 13.55
CA ALA A 120 -5.36 -1.82 14.25
C ALA A 120 -5.52 -3.13 13.47
N MET A 121 -5.68 -3.05 12.15
CA MET A 121 -5.78 -4.21 11.27
C MET A 121 -4.54 -5.11 11.30
N ALA A 122 -3.36 -4.52 11.10
CA ALA A 122 -2.11 -5.27 11.10
C ALA A 122 -1.82 -5.87 12.48
N ALA A 123 -2.09 -5.11 13.55
CA ALA A 123 -1.93 -5.56 14.92
C ALA A 123 -2.85 -6.74 15.26
N GLU A 124 -4.12 -6.67 14.89
CA GLU A 124 -5.08 -7.77 15.07
C GLU A 124 -4.57 -9.04 14.36
N TYR A 125 -4.12 -8.91 13.11
CA TYR A 125 -3.64 -10.03 12.34
C TYR A 125 -2.36 -10.64 12.92
N CYS A 126 -1.34 -9.83 13.15
CA CYS A 126 -0.08 -10.28 13.71
C CYS A 126 -0.26 -10.96 15.07
N THR A 127 -1.15 -10.43 15.91
CA THR A 127 -1.50 -11.04 17.20
C THR A 127 -2.21 -12.39 17.01
N ARG A 128 -3.25 -12.42 16.18
CA ARG A 128 -4.06 -13.65 15.96
C ARG A 128 -3.25 -14.79 15.33
N TYR A 129 -2.32 -14.47 14.44
CA TYR A 129 -1.56 -15.46 13.67
C TYR A 129 -0.10 -15.59 14.12
N GLN A 130 0.28 -14.95 15.21
CA GLN A 130 1.64 -14.95 15.77
C GLN A 130 2.71 -14.55 14.74
N GLN A 131 2.37 -13.59 13.87
CA GLN A 131 3.30 -13.08 12.87
C GLN A 131 4.08 -11.91 13.46
N GLU A 132 5.41 -11.98 13.38
CA GLU A 132 6.30 -10.96 13.98
C GLU A 132 6.19 -9.61 13.29
N SER A 133 6.01 -9.60 11.98
CA SER A 133 5.95 -8.39 11.17
C SER A 133 5.08 -8.58 9.92
N ILE A 134 4.51 -7.49 9.41
CA ILE A 134 3.72 -7.51 8.17
C ILE A 134 3.89 -6.21 7.40
N TRP A 135 3.86 -6.28 6.08
CA TRP A 135 3.83 -5.10 5.24
C TRP A 135 2.48 -4.42 5.34
N VAL A 136 2.49 -3.09 5.37
CA VAL A 136 1.27 -2.30 5.39
C VAL A 136 1.39 -1.15 4.41
N MET A 137 0.34 -0.90 3.66
CA MET A 137 0.28 0.23 2.74
C MET A 137 -0.97 1.06 3.04
N THR A 138 -0.81 2.38 3.06
CA THR A 138 -1.95 3.29 3.10
C THR A 138 -2.08 3.95 1.73
N CYS A 139 -3.30 4.04 1.23
CA CYS A 139 -3.59 4.36 -0.17
C CYS A 139 -4.67 5.42 -0.30
N GLY A 140 -4.33 6.57 -0.87
CA GLY A 140 -5.27 7.59 -1.34
C GLY A 140 -5.75 7.35 -2.77
N ARG A 141 -6.48 8.32 -3.35
CA ARG A 141 -6.89 8.25 -4.77
C ARG A 141 -5.66 8.18 -5.70
N GLU A 142 -4.64 8.99 -5.42
CA GLU A 142 -3.45 9.14 -6.26
C GLU A 142 -2.15 9.08 -5.47
N THR A 143 -2.23 8.72 -4.19
CA THR A 143 -1.11 8.72 -3.25
C THR A 143 -0.99 7.37 -2.56
N ALA A 144 0.23 7.00 -2.19
CA ALA A 144 0.46 5.79 -1.42
C ALA A 144 1.63 5.97 -0.46
N LYS A 145 1.66 5.12 0.57
CA LYS A 145 2.76 5.05 1.51
C LYS A 145 2.90 3.65 2.08
N LEU A 146 4.14 3.18 2.17
CA LEU A 146 4.47 1.82 2.59
C LEU A 146 5.15 1.83 3.96
N TRP A 147 4.81 0.83 4.76
CA TRP A 147 5.18 0.68 6.14
C TRP A 147 5.44 -0.79 6.45
N VAL A 148 6.08 -1.03 7.58
CA VAL A 148 6.05 -2.33 8.25
C VAL A 148 5.48 -2.17 9.64
N TYR A 149 4.54 -3.03 9.99
CA TYR A 149 4.15 -3.23 11.37
C TYR A 149 5.01 -4.31 12.01
N GLN A 150 5.49 -4.05 13.21
CA GLN A 150 6.29 -4.97 14.00
C GLN A 150 5.60 -5.28 15.33
N ASN A 151 5.15 -6.52 15.47
CA ASN A 151 4.22 -6.94 16.52
C ASN A 151 4.83 -6.89 17.92
N TYR A 152 6.08 -7.35 18.09
CA TYR A 152 6.70 -7.43 19.42
C TYR A 152 6.98 -6.05 20.05
N LEU A 153 7.14 -5.01 19.22
CA LEU A 153 7.30 -3.63 19.69
C LEU A 153 5.98 -2.84 19.66
N GLY A 154 4.96 -3.35 18.96
CA GLY A 154 3.78 -2.57 18.60
C GLY A 154 4.14 -1.32 17.77
N LEU A 155 5.23 -1.38 17.00
CA LEU A 155 5.79 -0.23 16.29
C LEU A 155 5.56 -0.29 14.78
N TRP A 156 5.62 0.89 14.20
CA TRP A 156 5.49 1.14 12.77
C TRP A 156 6.78 1.71 12.25
N ILE A 157 7.34 1.04 11.26
CA ILE A 157 8.58 1.46 10.63
C ILE A 157 8.20 1.96 9.24
N GLU A 158 8.32 3.27 9.07
CA GLU A 158 8.20 3.90 7.77
C GLU A 158 9.35 3.43 6.87
N ILE A 159 9.00 2.98 5.67
CA ILE A 159 9.97 2.50 4.71
C ILE A 159 10.31 3.63 3.75
N SER A 160 11.49 4.23 3.94
CA SER A 160 11.99 5.33 3.11
C SER A 160 13.01 4.90 2.06
N ASN A 161 13.50 3.65 2.10
CA ASN A 161 14.36 3.09 1.06
C ASN A 161 14.14 1.58 0.89
N ILE A 162 14.02 1.13 -0.36
CA ILE A 162 14.01 -0.31 -0.70
C ILE A 162 14.93 -0.55 -1.90
N GLU A 163 16.01 -1.30 -1.72
CA GLU A 163 16.96 -1.62 -2.80
C GLU A 163 17.41 -0.38 -3.60
N GLY A 164 17.63 0.75 -2.92
CA GLY A 164 18.00 2.02 -3.56
C GLY A 164 16.82 2.82 -4.13
N THR A 165 15.60 2.29 -4.07
CA THR A 165 14.37 3.01 -4.38
C THR A 165 13.98 3.89 -3.20
N MET A 166 14.12 5.21 -3.38
CA MET A 166 13.73 6.18 -2.36
C MET A 166 12.21 6.32 -2.30
N LEU A 167 11.67 6.18 -1.09
CA LEU A 167 10.28 6.40 -0.78
C LEU A 167 10.11 7.69 0.05
N PRO A 168 8.92 8.32 -0.02
CA PRO A 168 8.59 9.50 0.77
C PRO A 168 8.82 9.25 2.27
N LYS A 169 9.18 10.31 3.00
CA LYS A 169 9.40 10.26 4.45
C LYS A 169 8.50 11.24 5.21
N GLY A 170 8.15 10.94 6.46
CA GLY A 170 7.44 11.86 7.34
C GLY A 170 6.03 12.13 6.82
N ASN A 171 5.68 13.38 6.52
CA ASN A 171 4.33 13.70 6.02
C ASN A 171 4.23 13.66 4.49
N GLU A 172 5.29 13.22 3.80
CA GLU A 172 5.28 13.10 2.34
C GLU A 172 4.58 11.82 1.89
N TRP A 173 3.86 11.92 0.77
CA TRP A 173 3.12 10.81 0.16
C TRP A 173 3.60 10.55 -1.27
N LEU A 174 3.59 9.29 -1.69
CA LEU A 174 4.06 8.91 -3.02
C LEU A 174 2.96 9.21 -4.04
N HIS A 175 3.11 10.29 -4.80
CA HIS A 175 2.19 10.59 -5.91
C HIS A 175 2.41 9.61 -7.06
N ILE A 176 1.40 8.77 -7.33
CA ILE A 176 1.51 7.61 -8.23
C ILE A 176 1.73 8.03 -9.68
N GLU A 177 1.05 9.09 -10.13
CA GLU A 177 1.17 9.56 -11.52
C GLU A 177 2.62 9.91 -11.90
N ARG A 178 3.39 10.41 -10.94
CA ARG A 178 4.79 10.82 -11.13
C ARG A 178 5.79 9.74 -10.74
N ASN A 179 5.42 8.85 -9.82
CA ASN A 179 6.34 7.89 -9.20
C ASN A 179 5.85 6.44 -9.34
N PHE A 180 5.20 6.13 -10.46
CA PHE A 180 4.61 4.83 -10.72
C PHE A 180 5.64 3.69 -10.65
N SER A 181 6.79 3.87 -11.29
CA SER A 181 7.88 2.90 -11.26
C SER A 181 8.43 2.69 -9.85
N THR A 182 8.56 3.76 -9.07
CA THR A 182 8.98 3.70 -7.66
C THR A 182 8.05 2.81 -6.84
N LEU A 183 6.74 3.01 -6.95
CA LEU A 183 5.74 2.19 -6.24
C LEU A 183 5.79 0.72 -6.70
N THR A 184 5.88 0.51 -8.01
CA THR A 184 5.90 -0.81 -8.62
C THR A 184 7.14 -1.59 -8.18
N ASN A 185 8.31 -0.95 -8.15
CA ASN A 185 9.56 -1.54 -7.66
C ASN A 185 9.45 -1.92 -6.18
N ALA A 186 8.89 -1.03 -5.34
CA ALA A 186 8.66 -1.31 -3.93
C ALA A 186 7.71 -2.51 -3.72
N LEU A 187 6.61 -2.59 -4.47
CA LEU A 187 5.69 -3.73 -4.36
C LEU A 187 6.27 -5.03 -4.93
N HIS A 188 7.11 -4.97 -5.96
CA HIS A 188 7.86 -6.14 -6.42
C HIS A 188 8.87 -6.63 -5.38
N TYR A 189 9.48 -5.72 -4.62
CA TYR A 189 10.29 -6.10 -3.48
C TYR A 189 9.46 -6.80 -2.40
N VAL A 190 8.29 -6.26 -2.04
CA VAL A 190 7.36 -6.91 -1.10
C VAL A 190 6.96 -8.31 -1.60
N LYS A 191 6.73 -8.47 -2.90
CA LYS A 191 6.43 -9.77 -3.52
C LYS A 191 7.59 -10.77 -3.38
N ARG A 192 8.84 -10.31 -3.52
CA ARG A 192 10.05 -11.14 -3.33
C ARG A 192 10.34 -11.42 -1.85
N ASN A 193 9.97 -10.49 -0.98
CA ASN A 193 10.22 -10.52 0.46
C ASN A 193 8.89 -10.40 1.22
N PRO A 194 8.00 -11.42 1.11
CA PRO A 194 6.65 -11.37 1.68
C PRO A 194 6.63 -11.24 3.21
N LEU A 195 7.76 -11.53 3.84
CA LEU A 195 8.02 -11.31 5.25
C LEU A 195 9.07 -10.22 5.41
N PRO A 196 8.76 -9.08 6.04
CA PRO A 196 9.77 -8.12 6.41
C PRO A 196 10.67 -8.74 7.49
N ASP A 197 11.97 -8.89 7.21
CA ASP A 197 12.92 -9.45 8.16
C ASP A 197 13.51 -8.40 9.11
N GLY A 198 14.08 -8.84 10.23
CA GLY A 198 14.62 -7.94 11.25
C GLY A 198 15.81 -7.10 10.77
N ARG A 199 16.63 -7.62 9.84
CA ARG A 199 17.80 -6.89 9.32
C ARG A 199 17.38 -5.70 8.47
N MET A 200 16.40 -5.90 7.60
CA MET A 200 15.79 -4.85 6.79
C MET A 200 15.22 -3.74 7.69
N LEU A 201 14.57 -4.12 8.80
CA LEU A 201 14.00 -3.15 9.74
C LEU A 201 15.07 -2.37 10.49
N GLU A 202 16.14 -3.03 10.95
CA GLU A 202 17.29 -2.37 11.58
C GLU A 202 17.96 -1.37 10.61
N ASP A 203 18.18 -1.78 9.36
CA ASP A 203 18.74 -0.93 8.32
C ASP A 203 17.82 0.27 8.04
N GLN A 204 16.51 0.06 7.98
CA GLN A 204 15.55 1.13 7.74
C GLN A 204 15.49 2.13 8.90
N VAL A 205 15.59 1.66 10.15
CA VAL A 205 15.70 2.54 11.33
C VAL A 205 16.97 3.38 11.26
N ARG A 206 18.11 2.78 10.89
CA ARG A 206 19.37 3.51 10.69
C ARG A 206 19.24 4.58 9.60
N VAL A 207 18.73 4.21 8.43
CA VAL A 207 18.52 5.12 7.29
C VAL A 207 17.60 6.28 7.68
N ASN A 208 16.50 5.99 8.40
CA ASN A 208 15.59 7.02 8.87
C ASN A 208 16.30 7.99 9.81
N ARG A 209 17.04 7.48 10.81
CA ARG A 209 17.80 8.32 11.75
C ARG A 209 18.81 9.21 11.05
N ASP A 210 19.63 8.65 10.16
CA ASP A 210 20.69 9.38 9.47
C ASP A 210 20.09 10.51 8.60
N ARG A 211 18.94 10.26 7.96
CA ARG A 211 18.19 11.28 7.20
C ARG A 211 17.63 12.38 8.12
N ASP A 212 17.08 12.04 9.28
CA ASP A 212 16.60 13.06 10.24
C ASP A 212 17.74 13.94 10.75
N GLU A 213 18.91 13.36 11.00
CA GLU A 213 20.10 14.10 11.42
C GLU A 213 20.59 15.05 10.32
N ALA A 214 20.59 14.62 9.06
CA ALA A 214 20.93 15.46 7.92
C ALA A 214 19.97 16.65 7.79
N GLU A 215 18.66 16.41 7.83
CA GLU A 215 17.63 17.46 7.74
C GLU A 215 17.73 18.46 8.91
N ARG A 216 18.07 18.01 10.12
CA ARG A 216 18.30 18.89 11.27
C ARG A 216 19.54 19.79 11.08
N ARG A 217 20.63 19.25 10.52
CA ARG A 217 21.84 20.04 10.24
C ARG A 217 21.57 21.14 9.21
N GLU A 218 20.79 20.84 8.18
CA GLU A 218 20.42 21.82 7.15
C GLU A 218 19.53 22.93 7.71
N ARG A 219 18.61 22.61 8.64
CA ARG A 219 17.72 23.60 9.26
C ARG A 219 18.40 24.45 10.34
N GLY A 220 19.36 23.89 11.07
CA GLY A 220 20.10 24.58 12.14
C GLY A 220 21.27 25.45 11.65
N GLY A 221 21.60 25.41 10.35
CA GLY A 221 22.65 26.22 9.73
C GLY A 221 22.16 27.52 9.06
N ARG A 222 20.89 27.91 9.24
CA ARG A 222 20.32 29.20 8.81
C ARG A 222 20.13 30.12 10.01
#